data_AF-A0A3D4R039-F1
#
_entry.id   AF-A0A3D4R039-F1
#
_cell.length_a   1.000
_cell.length_b   1.000
_cell.length_c   1.000
_cell.angle_alpha   90.00
_cell.angle_beta   90.00
_cell.angle_gamma   90.00
#
_symmetry.space_group_name_H-M   'P 1'
#
loop_
_entity.id
_entity.type
_entity.pdbx_description
1 polymer ?
#
loop_
_entity_poly.entity_id
_entity_poly.type
_entity_poly.pdbx_seq_one_letter_code
_entity_poly.pdbx_strand_id
1 'polypeptide(L)'
;PIAPAAHYICGGVAVDYFGKTSIDNLFACGEVSCTGLHGANRLASNSLLEALVYAHRVYMKIAKSFRQTEMSSVSIRPWDPGDSSESDESIVVTNNWDEIRRCMWNYVGIVRSDKRLERAGRRIDMIQREIHEYYWNYKVTKDLIELRNITTVAKLIVQSARARKESRGLHFTLDYPETQDAFRKDTVLVKA
;
A
#
# COMPACT_ATOMS: atom_id res chain seq x y z
N PRO A 1 24.32 15.46 -11.40
CA PRO A 1 24.25 15.08 -9.96
C PRO A 1 23.38 13.84 -9.82
N ILE A 2 23.72 12.89 -8.94
CA ILE A 2 22.94 11.65 -8.70
C ILE A 2 22.51 11.55 -7.23
N ALA A 3 21.32 11.01 -6.97
CA ALA A 3 20.79 10.78 -5.62
C ALA A 3 19.92 9.50 -5.59
N PRO A 4 19.80 8.81 -4.44
CA PRO A 4 18.90 7.67 -4.30
C PRO A 4 17.44 8.04 -4.54
N ALA A 5 16.65 7.11 -5.08
CA ALA A 5 15.22 7.26 -5.27
C ALA A 5 14.47 5.97 -4.91
N ALA A 6 13.22 6.10 -4.49
CA ALA A 6 12.33 4.93 -4.36
C ALA A 6 12.11 4.32 -5.76
N HIS A 7 12.24 3.00 -5.87
CA HIS A 7 12.25 2.33 -7.16
C HIS A 7 11.28 1.15 -7.26
N TYR A 8 11.14 0.35 -6.20
CA TYR A 8 10.33 -0.87 -6.21
C TYR A 8 9.79 -1.18 -4.82
N ILE A 9 8.55 -1.69 -4.74
CA ILE A 9 7.92 -2.12 -3.48
C ILE A 9 7.93 -3.65 -3.40
N CYS A 10 8.65 -4.21 -2.42
CA CYS A 10 8.70 -5.67 -2.20
C CYS A 10 7.48 -6.21 -1.42
N GLY A 11 6.75 -5.32 -0.72
CA GLY A 11 5.49 -5.65 -0.08
C GLY A 11 4.33 -5.58 -1.07
N GLY A 12 3.10 -5.74 -0.57
CA GLY A 12 1.90 -5.70 -1.41
C GLY A 12 0.77 -6.53 -0.81
N VAL A 13 -0.22 -6.84 -1.63
CA VAL A 13 -1.32 -7.74 -1.29
C VAL A 13 -0.77 -9.15 -1.14
N ALA A 14 -0.90 -9.74 0.04
CA ALA A 14 -0.49 -11.13 0.27
C ALA A 14 -1.29 -12.07 -0.63
N VAL A 15 -0.59 -12.96 -1.32
CA VAL A 15 -1.19 -13.93 -2.23
C VAL A 15 -0.64 -15.33 -2.03
N ASP A 16 -1.44 -16.34 -2.36
CA ASP A 16 -0.98 -17.71 -2.47
C ASP A 16 -0.16 -17.94 -3.76
N TYR A 17 0.28 -19.19 -3.96
CA TYR A 17 1.07 -19.61 -5.13
C TYR A 17 0.38 -19.34 -6.49
N PHE A 18 -0.95 -19.19 -6.49
CA PHE A 18 -1.78 -18.92 -7.67
C PHE A 18 -2.23 -17.45 -7.75
N GLY A 19 -1.67 -16.56 -6.92
CA GLY A 19 -2.03 -15.15 -6.90
C GLY A 19 -3.38 -14.87 -6.22
N LYS A 20 -3.98 -15.84 -5.52
CA LYS A 20 -5.25 -15.65 -4.81
C LYS A 20 -5.01 -14.88 -3.52
N THR A 21 -5.81 -13.85 -3.27
CA THR A 21 -5.79 -13.09 -2.00
C THR A 21 -6.56 -13.84 -0.89
N SER A 22 -6.60 -13.26 0.31
CA SER A 22 -7.49 -13.74 1.38
C SER A 22 -8.98 -13.52 1.10
N ILE A 23 -9.33 -12.71 0.10
CA ILE A 23 -10.71 -12.48 -0.34
C ILE A 23 -11.02 -13.44 -1.49
N ASP A 24 -12.13 -14.16 -1.37
CA ASP A 24 -12.56 -15.10 -2.40
C ASP A 24 -12.82 -14.41 -3.74
N ASN A 25 -12.42 -15.09 -4.82
CA ASN A 25 -12.50 -14.61 -6.20
C ASN A 25 -11.73 -13.30 -6.48
N LEU A 26 -10.88 -12.84 -5.56
CA LEU A 26 -9.97 -11.72 -5.77
C LEU A 26 -8.53 -12.22 -5.89
N PHE A 27 -7.87 -11.81 -6.97
CA PHE A 27 -6.50 -12.17 -7.31
C PHE A 27 -5.63 -10.92 -7.48
N ALA A 28 -4.33 -11.07 -7.22
CA ALA A 28 -3.33 -10.03 -7.44
C ALA A 28 -2.05 -10.65 -8.02
N CYS A 29 -1.39 -9.95 -8.94
CA CYS A 29 -0.12 -10.37 -9.53
C CYS A 29 0.71 -9.16 -9.96
N GLY A 30 2.03 -9.33 -10.05
CA GLY A 30 2.98 -8.25 -10.33
C GLY A 30 3.34 -7.46 -9.07
N GLU A 31 3.81 -6.22 -9.23
CA GLU A 31 4.34 -5.41 -8.11
C GLU A 31 3.29 -5.08 -7.03
N VAL A 32 2.00 -5.17 -7.35
CA VAL A 32 0.93 -5.00 -6.33
C VAL A 32 0.86 -6.16 -5.34
N SER A 33 1.43 -7.32 -5.68
CA SER A 33 1.34 -8.55 -4.89
C SER A 33 2.60 -8.81 -4.07
N CYS A 34 2.41 -9.32 -2.86
CA CYS A 34 3.47 -9.89 -2.04
C CYS A 34 3.45 -11.42 -2.20
N THR A 35 4.27 -11.91 -3.13
CA THR A 35 4.39 -13.34 -3.45
C THR A 35 5.38 -14.09 -2.54
N GLY A 36 6.17 -13.34 -1.77
CA GLY A 36 7.32 -13.83 -1.01
C GLY A 36 8.63 -13.96 -1.80
N LEU A 37 8.62 -13.89 -3.14
CA LEU A 37 9.82 -14.10 -3.97
C LEU A 37 10.94 -13.09 -3.68
N HIS A 38 10.58 -11.82 -3.47
CA HIS A 38 11.55 -10.74 -3.27
C HIS A 38 12.02 -10.59 -1.82
N GLY A 39 11.32 -11.20 -0.86
CA GLY A 39 11.62 -11.10 0.56
C GLY A 39 11.86 -9.66 1.01
N ALA A 40 13.00 -9.42 1.68
CA ALA A 40 13.36 -8.10 2.20
C ALA A 40 14.14 -7.21 1.22
N ASN A 41 14.59 -7.75 0.07
CA ASN A 41 15.31 -6.99 -0.95
C ASN A 41 15.20 -7.68 -2.31
N ARG A 42 14.59 -6.97 -3.27
CA ARG A 42 14.39 -7.45 -4.63
C ARG A 42 15.71 -7.47 -5.41
N LEU A 43 16.08 -8.64 -5.93
CA LEU A 43 17.15 -8.77 -6.92
C LEU A 43 16.70 -8.21 -8.28
N ALA A 44 17.62 -7.53 -8.97
CA ALA A 44 17.36 -6.95 -10.28
C ALA A 44 16.88 -8.00 -11.29
N SER A 45 16.08 -7.56 -12.27
CA SER A 45 15.55 -8.37 -13.38
C SER A 45 14.52 -9.45 -13.03
N ASN A 46 14.28 -9.74 -11.75
CA ASN A 46 13.34 -10.79 -11.35
C ASN A 46 11.86 -10.37 -11.43
N SER A 47 11.53 -9.09 -11.28
CA SER A 47 10.12 -8.65 -11.14
C SER A 47 9.29 -8.79 -12.41
N LEU A 48 9.89 -8.65 -13.60
CA LEU A 48 9.14 -8.88 -14.85
C LEU A 48 8.80 -10.37 -15.01
N LEU A 49 9.74 -11.24 -14.66
CA LEU A 49 9.54 -12.69 -14.70
C LEU A 49 8.51 -13.13 -13.65
N GLU A 50 8.59 -12.59 -12.43
CA GLU A 50 7.59 -12.80 -11.39
C GLU A 50 6.19 -12.41 -11.89
N ALA A 51 6.04 -11.20 -12.44
CA ALA A 51 4.76 -10.71 -12.95
C ALA A 51 4.19 -11.63 -14.03
N LEU A 52 5.01 -12.06 -14.99
CA LEU A 52 4.59 -12.97 -16.07
C LEU A 52 4.14 -14.33 -15.52
N VAL A 53 4.94 -14.92 -14.63
CA VAL A 53 4.65 -16.24 -14.05
C VAL A 53 3.36 -16.20 -13.22
N TYR A 54 3.21 -15.20 -12.35
CA TYR A 54 2.00 -15.07 -11.53
C TYR A 54 0.78 -14.73 -12.37
N ALA A 55 0.89 -13.86 -13.39
CA ALA A 55 -0.22 -13.59 -14.31
C ALA A 55 -0.71 -14.86 -15.01
N HIS A 56 0.21 -15.70 -15.49
CA HIS A 56 -0.15 -16.99 -16.11
C HIS A 56 -0.84 -17.93 -15.10
N ARG A 57 -0.34 -18.03 -13.87
CA ARG A 57 -0.97 -18.86 -12.83
C ARG A 57 -2.37 -18.37 -12.44
N VAL A 58 -2.54 -17.06 -12.27
CA VAL A 58 -3.83 -16.42 -12.01
C VAL A 58 -4.80 -16.75 -13.15
N TYR A 59 -4.38 -16.58 -14.41
CA TYR A 59 -5.18 -16.93 -15.57
C TYR A 59 -5.63 -18.39 -15.54
N MET A 60 -4.70 -19.34 -15.32
CA MET A 60 -5.03 -20.76 -15.27
C MET A 60 -6.01 -21.10 -14.14
N LYS A 61 -5.86 -20.44 -12.98
CA LYS A 61 -6.75 -20.63 -11.83
C LYS A 61 -8.14 -20.09 -12.12
N ILE A 62 -8.26 -18.87 -12.62
CA ILE A 62 -9.54 -18.23 -12.98
C ILE A 62 -10.21 -19.03 -14.08
N ALA A 63 -9.52 -19.36 -15.18
CA ALA A 63 -10.10 -20.08 -16.31
C ALA A 63 -10.72 -21.43 -15.90
N LYS A 64 -10.12 -22.12 -14.92
CA LYS A 64 -10.63 -23.39 -14.40
C LYS A 64 -11.91 -23.24 -13.57
N SER A 65 -12.04 -22.17 -12.78
CA SER A 65 -13.19 -21.98 -11.88
C SER A 65 -14.24 -21.02 -12.40
N PHE A 66 -13.96 -20.22 -13.45
CA PHE A 66 -14.81 -19.10 -13.88
C PHE A 66 -16.26 -19.50 -14.15
N ARG A 67 -16.48 -20.63 -14.82
CA ARG A 67 -17.84 -21.13 -15.12
C ARG A 67 -18.57 -21.71 -13.90
N GLN A 68 -17.84 -22.02 -12.84
CA GLN A 68 -18.35 -22.58 -11.59
C GLN A 68 -18.57 -21.49 -10.54
N THR A 69 -17.99 -20.30 -10.73
CA THR A 69 -18.15 -19.18 -9.82
C THR A 69 -19.57 -18.64 -9.92
N GLU A 70 -20.33 -18.77 -8.84
CA GLU A 70 -21.66 -18.15 -8.73
C GLU A 70 -21.53 -16.63 -8.76
N MET A 71 -22.30 -16.00 -9.63
CA MET A 71 -22.41 -14.55 -9.62
C MET A 71 -23.25 -14.12 -8.41
N SER A 72 -22.72 -13.18 -7.64
CA SER A 72 -23.48 -12.55 -6.57
C SER A 72 -24.75 -11.92 -7.14
N SER A 73 -25.90 -12.23 -6.52
CA SER A 73 -27.19 -11.64 -6.83
C SER A 73 -27.37 -10.24 -6.22
N VAL A 74 -26.39 -9.77 -5.44
CA VAL A 74 -26.42 -8.45 -4.81
C VAL A 74 -26.38 -7.37 -5.88
N SER A 75 -27.42 -6.53 -5.92
CA SER A 75 -27.44 -5.39 -6.81
C SER A 75 -26.47 -4.31 -6.33
N ILE A 76 -25.63 -3.85 -7.24
CA ILE A 76 -24.73 -2.71 -6.98
C ILE A 76 -25.55 -1.44 -7.26
N ARG A 77 -25.76 -0.62 -6.23
CA ARG A 77 -26.43 0.67 -6.40
C ARG A 77 -25.56 1.61 -7.24
N PRO A 78 -26.16 2.45 -8.09
CA PRO A 78 -25.40 3.51 -8.74
C PRO A 78 -24.79 4.44 -7.69
N TRP A 79 -23.69 5.09 -8.07
CA TRP A 79 -23.08 6.11 -7.22
C TRP A 79 -24.07 7.26 -6.98
N ASP A 80 -24.26 7.61 -5.70
CA ASP A 80 -25.07 8.73 -5.26
C ASP A 80 -24.17 9.72 -4.51
N PRO A 81 -23.92 10.92 -5.08
CA PRO A 81 -23.10 11.94 -4.43
C PRO A 81 -23.81 12.60 -3.23
N GLY A 82 -25.07 12.29 -2.96
CA GLY A 82 -25.86 12.91 -1.89
C GLY A 82 -25.90 14.44 -2.01
N ASP A 83 -25.88 15.12 -0.87
CA ASP A 83 -25.89 16.59 -0.77
C ASP A 83 -24.50 17.23 -0.92
N SER A 84 -23.51 16.49 -1.44
CA SER A 84 -22.14 17.00 -1.56
C SER A 84 -22.06 18.22 -2.48
N SER A 85 -21.42 19.29 -1.99
CA SER A 85 -21.30 20.53 -2.75
C SER A 85 -20.10 20.48 -3.69
N GLU A 86 -20.08 21.38 -4.68
CA GLU A 86 -18.82 21.70 -5.35
C GLU A 86 -17.87 22.34 -4.34
N SER A 87 -16.57 22.07 -4.52
CA SER A 87 -15.53 22.58 -3.64
C SER A 87 -14.78 23.71 -4.31
N ASP A 88 -14.64 24.82 -3.58
CA ASP A 88 -13.73 25.91 -3.93
C ASP A 88 -12.32 25.70 -3.34
N GLU A 89 -12.09 24.60 -2.61
CA GLU A 89 -10.87 24.33 -1.83
C GLU A 89 -9.96 23.25 -2.43
N SER A 90 -9.83 23.21 -3.77
CA SER A 90 -8.90 22.29 -4.45
C SER A 90 -7.44 22.39 -3.97
N ILE A 91 -7.09 23.53 -3.38
CA ILE A 91 -5.78 23.79 -2.78
C ILE A 91 -5.49 22.86 -1.58
N VAL A 92 -6.50 22.45 -0.82
CA VAL A 92 -6.34 21.53 0.33
C VAL A 92 -5.86 20.17 -0.16
N VAL A 93 -6.45 19.64 -1.22
CA VAL A 93 -6.05 18.36 -1.84
C VAL A 93 -4.60 18.45 -2.33
N THR A 94 -4.25 19.53 -3.02
CA THR A 94 -2.89 19.75 -3.54
C THR A 94 -1.86 19.86 -2.40
N ASN A 95 -2.16 20.62 -1.35
CA ASN A 95 -1.28 20.77 -0.20
C ASN A 95 -1.06 19.43 0.53
N ASN A 96 -2.12 18.64 0.72
CA ASN A 96 -2.03 17.34 1.37
C ASN A 96 -1.23 16.32 0.55
N TRP A 97 -1.33 16.39 -0.79
CA TRP A 97 -0.48 15.62 -1.70
C TRP A 97 1.02 15.92 -1.53
N ASP A 98 1.36 17.20 -1.44
CA ASP A 98 2.74 17.61 -1.22
C ASP A 98 3.23 17.26 0.19
N GLU A 99 2.35 17.41 1.19
CA GLU A 99 2.69 17.07 2.55
C GLU A 99 2.98 15.58 2.72
N ILE A 100 2.14 14.69 2.18
CA ILE A 100 2.35 13.24 2.30
C ILE A 100 3.65 12.80 1.62
N ARG A 101 3.96 13.36 0.43
CA ARG A 101 5.22 13.09 -0.29
C ARG A 101 6.43 13.53 0.51
N ARG A 102 6.43 14.76 1.03
CA ARG A 102 7.51 15.29 1.88
C ARG A 102 7.65 14.49 3.18
N CYS A 103 6.54 14.09 3.78
CA CYS A 103 6.51 13.28 5.00
C CYS A 103 7.21 11.93 4.78
N MET A 104 6.81 11.20 3.73
CA MET A 104 7.39 9.90 3.39
C MET A 104 8.87 10.00 3.03
N TRP A 105 9.26 11.03 2.27
CA TRP A 105 10.66 11.26 1.90
C TRP A 105 11.55 11.55 3.12
N ASN A 106 11.12 12.47 4.00
CA ASN A 106 11.93 12.95 5.11
C ASN A 106 12.01 11.97 6.29
N TYR A 107 10.98 11.15 6.49
CA TYR A 107 10.86 10.31 7.70
C TYR A 107 10.86 8.80 7.44
N VAL A 108 10.54 8.36 6.21
CA VAL A 108 10.32 6.94 5.87
C VAL A 108 11.25 6.48 4.73
N GLY A 109 12.31 7.24 4.47
CA GLY A 109 13.35 6.93 3.49
C GLY A 109 14.25 5.75 3.87
N ILE A 110 15.49 5.77 3.39
CA ILE A 110 16.48 4.68 3.54
C ILE A 110 16.79 4.42 5.02
N VAL A 111 17.05 5.48 5.79
CA VAL A 111 17.43 5.40 7.21
C VAL A 111 16.29 5.88 8.09
N ARG A 112 15.73 4.95 8.87
CA ARG A 112 14.56 5.17 9.72
C ARG A 112 14.94 5.24 11.20
N SER A 113 14.05 5.82 11.99
CA SER A 113 14.06 5.70 13.44
C SER A 113 12.64 5.74 14.01
N ASP A 114 12.44 5.17 15.19
CA ASP A 114 11.17 5.14 15.89
C ASP A 114 10.58 6.55 16.03
N LYS A 115 11.41 7.53 16.41
CA LYS A 115 11.01 8.93 16.52
C LYS A 115 10.55 9.52 15.19
N ARG A 116 11.21 9.20 14.08
CA ARG A 116 10.81 9.68 12.74
C ARG A 116 9.52 9.01 12.27
N LEU A 117 9.40 7.70 12.47
CA LEU A 117 8.22 6.93 12.10
C LEU A 117 6.98 7.34 12.91
N GLU A 118 7.13 7.64 14.20
CA GLU A 118 6.06 8.15 15.05
C GLU A 118 5.58 9.54 14.59
N ARG A 119 6.52 10.43 14.24
CA ARG A 119 6.19 11.74 13.65
C ARG A 119 5.46 11.62 12.32
N ALA A 120 5.90 10.69 11.46
CA ALA A 120 5.23 10.41 10.20
C ALA A 120 3.80 9.92 10.44
N GLY A 121 3.61 8.97 11.36
CA GLY A 121 2.29 8.45 11.73
C GLY A 121 1.32 9.56 12.16
N ARG A 122 1.75 10.47 13.05
CA ARG A 122 0.91 11.60 13.49
C ARG A 122 0.48 12.53 12.36
N ARG A 123 1.38 12.84 11.42
CA ARG A 123 1.06 13.65 10.23
C ARG A 123 0.10 12.94 9.30
N ILE A 124 0.33 11.66 9.03
CA ILE A 124 -0.55 10.83 8.20
C ILE A 124 -1.96 10.77 8.80
N ASP A 125 -2.08 10.61 10.13
CA ASP A 125 -3.38 10.58 10.81
C ASP A 125 -4.11 11.94 10.75
N MET A 126 -3.38 13.06 10.75
CA MET A 126 -3.95 14.39 10.53
C MET A 126 -4.50 14.52 9.10
N ILE A 127 -3.68 14.20 8.10
CA ILE A 127 -4.08 14.23 6.68
C ILE A 127 -5.28 13.30 6.41
N GLN A 128 -5.32 12.10 7.02
CA GLN A 128 -6.48 11.21 6.87
C GLN A 128 -7.78 11.80 7.41
N ARG A 129 -7.74 12.60 8.48
CA ARG A 129 -8.92 13.27 9.02
C ARG A 129 -9.42 14.37 8.08
N GLU A 130 -8.52 15.20 7.56
CA GLU A 130 -8.85 16.24 6.57
C GLU A 130 -9.43 15.63 5.28
N ILE A 131 -8.82 14.55 4.77
CA ILE A 131 -9.36 13.82 3.62
C ILE A 131 -10.78 13.29 3.91
N HIS A 132 -11.01 12.76 5.12
CA HIS A 132 -12.31 12.20 5.48
C HIS A 132 -13.39 13.28 5.54
N GLU A 133 -13.09 14.42 6.17
CA GLU A 133 -13.98 15.58 6.22
C GLU A 133 -14.29 16.08 4.81
N TYR A 134 -13.26 16.28 3.99
CA TYR A 134 -13.42 16.75 2.62
C TYR A 134 -14.23 15.77 1.77
N TYR A 135 -14.01 14.46 1.93
CA TYR A 135 -14.70 13.41 1.17
C TYR A 135 -16.22 13.39 1.40
N TRP A 136 -16.67 13.72 2.60
CA TRP A 136 -18.11 13.72 2.92
C TRP A 136 -18.80 15.04 2.64
N ASN A 137 -18.07 16.15 2.66
CA ASN A 137 -18.64 17.48 2.44
C ASN A 137 -18.69 17.88 0.95
N TYR A 138 -17.77 17.35 0.13
CA TYR A 138 -17.58 17.81 -1.26
C TYR A 138 -17.66 16.69 -2.28
N LYS A 139 -17.96 17.06 -3.53
CA LYS A 139 -17.96 16.14 -4.67
C LYS A 139 -16.61 15.45 -4.80
N VAL A 140 -16.65 14.12 -4.91
CA VAL A 140 -15.46 13.29 -5.06
C VAL A 140 -14.79 13.54 -6.40
N THR A 141 -13.48 13.82 -6.36
CA THR A 141 -12.64 13.94 -7.54
C THR A 141 -11.61 12.82 -7.58
N LYS A 142 -11.01 12.61 -8.76
CA LYS A 142 -9.90 11.67 -8.94
C LYS A 142 -8.75 11.95 -7.97
N ASP A 143 -8.32 13.21 -7.90
CA ASP A 143 -7.15 13.60 -7.08
C ASP A 143 -7.37 13.35 -5.58
N LEU A 144 -8.61 13.53 -5.11
CA LEU A 144 -9.01 13.19 -3.73
C LEU A 144 -8.92 11.68 -3.47
N ILE A 145 -9.40 10.85 -4.39
CA ILE A 145 -9.33 9.39 -4.26
C ILE A 145 -7.87 8.92 -4.28
N GLU A 146 -7.05 9.45 -5.18
CA GLU A 146 -5.63 9.11 -5.22
C GLU A 146 -4.92 9.56 -3.93
N LEU A 147 -5.21 10.77 -3.42
CA LEU A 147 -4.69 11.24 -2.14
C LEU A 147 -5.09 10.30 -0.98
N ARG A 148 -6.36 9.86 -0.95
CA ARG A 148 -6.85 8.89 0.04
C ARG A 148 -6.11 7.55 -0.04
N ASN A 149 -5.87 7.06 -1.26
CA ASN A 149 -5.19 5.79 -1.49
C ASN A 149 -3.72 5.86 -1.08
N ILE A 150 -2.96 6.86 -1.51
CA ILE A 150 -1.53 6.99 -1.15
C ILE A 150 -1.35 7.21 0.35
N THR A 151 -2.27 7.95 1.00
CA THR A 151 -2.19 8.20 2.45
C THR A 151 -2.45 6.92 3.23
N THR A 152 -3.37 6.08 2.74
CA THR A 152 -3.61 4.74 3.29
C THR A 152 -2.38 3.84 3.14
N VAL A 153 -1.77 3.80 1.96
CA VAL A 153 -0.54 3.03 1.72
C VAL A 153 0.61 3.53 2.60
N ALA A 154 0.79 4.85 2.71
CA ALA A 154 1.78 5.47 3.58
C ALA A 154 1.60 5.05 5.04
N LYS A 155 0.37 5.04 5.55
CA LYS A 155 0.04 4.56 6.90
C LYS A 155 0.45 3.11 7.11
N LEU A 156 0.13 2.22 6.16
CA LEU A 156 0.50 0.81 6.21
C LEU A 156 2.01 0.62 6.21
N ILE A 157 2.75 1.37 5.40
CA ILE A 157 4.22 1.33 5.38
C ILE A 157 4.78 1.75 6.74
N VAL A 158 4.28 2.87 7.31
CA VAL A 158 4.73 3.35 8.62
C VAL A 158 4.40 2.35 9.74
N GLN A 159 3.20 1.77 9.74
CA GLN A 159 2.80 0.75 10.71
C GLN A 159 3.69 -0.49 10.61
N SER A 160 3.95 -0.99 9.40
CA SER A 160 4.84 -2.12 9.16
C SER A 160 6.26 -1.84 9.64
N ALA A 161 6.81 -0.67 9.29
CA ALA A 161 8.14 -0.25 9.70
C ALA A 161 8.27 -0.08 11.22
N ARG A 162 7.23 0.43 11.90
CA ARG A 162 7.20 0.57 13.37
C ARG A 162 7.11 -0.78 14.09
N ALA A 163 6.40 -1.74 13.50
CA ALA A 163 6.23 -3.08 14.08
C ALA A 163 7.51 -3.92 13.96
N ARG A 164 8.34 -3.69 12.94
CA ARG A 164 9.57 -4.46 12.69
C ARG A 164 10.78 -3.85 13.40
N LYS A 165 11.10 -4.40 14.57
CA LYS A 165 12.19 -3.96 15.47
C LYS A 165 13.52 -4.68 15.19
N GLU A 166 13.92 -4.68 13.91
CA GLU A 166 15.21 -5.18 13.40
C GLU A 166 15.57 -4.39 12.15
N SER A 167 16.79 -4.58 11.63
CA SER A 167 17.16 -4.13 10.28
C SER A 167 17.43 -5.32 9.36
N ARG A 168 16.73 -5.40 8.23
CA ARG A 168 16.82 -6.50 7.27
C ARG A 168 16.49 -6.02 5.86
N GLY A 169 17.41 -6.26 4.92
CA GLY A 169 17.24 -5.87 3.51
C GLY A 169 17.03 -4.36 3.36
N LEU A 170 15.92 -3.96 2.73
CA LEU A 170 15.57 -2.56 2.49
C LEU A 170 14.94 -1.85 3.69
N HIS A 171 14.70 -2.56 4.80
CA HIS A 171 14.27 -1.96 6.06
C HIS A 171 15.48 -1.77 6.97
N PHE A 172 15.93 -0.53 7.11
CA PHE A 172 17.03 -0.16 8.00
C PHE A 172 16.57 0.89 9.01
N THR A 173 16.76 0.59 10.29
CA THR A 173 16.41 1.46 11.41
C THR A 173 17.57 1.59 12.40
N LEU A 174 17.87 2.82 12.79
CA LEU A 174 18.99 3.12 13.70
C LEU A 174 18.78 2.56 15.11
N ASP A 175 17.53 2.43 15.55
CA ASP A 175 17.20 1.97 16.89
C ASP A 175 17.39 0.45 17.04
N TYR A 176 17.38 -0.28 15.92
CA TYR A 176 17.52 -1.74 15.86
C TYR A 176 18.38 -2.13 14.64
N PRO A 177 19.71 -1.91 14.69
CA PRO A 177 20.59 -2.05 13.53
C PRO A 177 20.85 -3.50 13.12
N GLU A 178 20.61 -4.46 14.02
CA GLU A 178 20.88 -5.88 13.78
C GLU A 178 19.64 -6.66 13.32
N THR A 179 19.87 -7.75 12.60
CA THR A 179 18.83 -8.74 12.30
C THR A 179 18.49 -9.58 13.53
N GLN A 180 17.23 -9.98 13.67
CA GLN A 180 16.76 -10.85 14.76
C GLN A 180 15.89 -11.98 14.22
N ASP A 181 16.13 -13.22 14.68
CA ASP A 181 15.41 -14.40 14.20
C ASP A 181 13.91 -14.37 14.50
N ALA A 182 13.50 -13.70 15.60
CA ALA A 182 12.08 -13.52 15.94
C ALA A 182 11.28 -12.79 14.84
N PHE A 183 11.95 -12.01 13.99
CA PHE A 183 11.37 -11.28 12.86
C PHE A 183 11.60 -11.96 11.51
N ARG A 184 12.09 -13.20 11.46
CA ARG A 184 12.23 -14.01 10.24
C ARG A 184 10.88 -14.52 9.72
N LYS A 185 9.96 -13.60 9.51
CA LYS A 185 8.60 -13.78 9.01
C LYS A 185 8.11 -12.49 8.38
N ASP A 186 7.11 -12.61 7.52
CA ASP A 186 6.48 -11.44 6.92
C ASP A 186 5.63 -10.68 7.95
N THR A 187 5.63 -9.36 7.83
CA THR A 187 4.71 -8.50 8.58
C THR A 187 3.37 -8.47 7.84
N VAL A 188 2.34 -9.09 8.41
CA VAL A 188 0.99 -9.08 7.85
C VAL A 188 0.16 -8.03 8.57
N LEU A 189 -0.38 -7.07 7.81
CA LEU A 189 -1.31 -6.07 8.31
C LEU A 189 -2.72 -6.42 7.84
N VAL A 190 -3.63 -6.61 8.79
CA VAL A 190 -5.06 -6.83 8.52
C VAL A 190 -5.82 -5.64 9.11
N LYS A 191 -6.82 -5.14 8.39
CA LYS A 191 -7.72 -4.13 8.93
C LYS A 191 -8.51 -4.76 10.07
N ALA A 192 -8.33 -4.23 11.28
CA ALA A 192 -9.10 -4.62 12.47
C ALA A 192 -10.59 -4.29 12.30
#